data_AF-A0A2N0MLT0-F1
#
_entry.id   AF-A0A2N0MLT0-F1
#
_cell.length_a   1.000
_cell.length_b   1.000
_cell.length_c   1.000
_cell.angle_alpha   90.00
_cell.angle_beta   90.00
_cell.angle_gamma   90.00
#
_symmetry.space_group_name_H-M   'P 1'
#
loop_
_entity.id
_entity.type
_entity.pdbx_description
1 polymer ?
#
loop_
_entity_poly.entity_id
_entity_poly.type
_entity_poly.pdbx_seq_one_letter_code
_entity_poly.pdbx_strand_id
1 'polypeptide(L)'
;MKRTLQSWWTYVVLGLVGFYLLLYLFLDLPSNLRDTPAVDPMRTLLGALATGLITAQALVFTIALVAAQLNARYTHRMVSRIFTWPTALYMGLFIGSSVYSMIVMATLSARSTDYAINLPVVRPVHPVTVAIALAGTCLVLLVPYLWSFKKRLDPERMAIDEGIRAERRLKQGSGGEPQEVAALDNIIMSAYGYNDYDTFATGLRVLGQVAVGAWELSLPRIGESVVRRIGHIGVATVDDRRAPFQVIEVLDGAGAYLAGHKMEEAARLVAATMSEIGEGAAERFRSSPCSLVASSLSALGCRAADLGLAATAEETAYSLGYLGAAVAQRGMQDSTRQVAALLGRIGIRAAERNLDLVTRQALISLWSLGAQVCLHLPQHLDVVAGEIETLERSADQDLAVSSYLSAPRSQALEDFRVRYKERSQSNVNEGDKGKGHG
;
A
#
# COMPACT_ATOMS: atom_id res chain seq x y z
N MET A 1 -11.67 -14.12 -5.75
CA MET A 1 -10.52 -15.01 -5.49
C MET A 1 -10.88 -16.49 -5.20
N LYS A 2 -12.02 -16.80 -4.53
CA LYS A 2 -12.44 -18.21 -4.29
C LYS A 2 -12.64 -19.05 -5.57
N ARG A 3 -13.21 -18.47 -6.64
CA ARG A 3 -13.44 -19.18 -7.92
C ARG A 3 -12.15 -19.61 -8.64
N THR A 4 -11.08 -18.82 -8.57
CA THR A 4 -9.81 -19.18 -9.23
C THR A 4 -9.06 -20.25 -8.45
N LEU A 5 -9.13 -20.27 -7.12
CA LEU A 5 -8.50 -21.34 -6.32
C LEU A 5 -9.12 -22.71 -6.58
N GLN A 6 -10.44 -22.76 -6.78
CA GLN A 6 -11.18 -24.00 -7.07
C GLN A 6 -10.77 -24.60 -8.43
N SER A 7 -10.48 -23.76 -9.42
CA SER A 7 -10.03 -24.20 -10.75
C SER A 7 -8.63 -24.82 -10.75
N TRP A 8 -7.72 -24.43 -9.84
CA TRP A 8 -6.37 -25.00 -9.81
C TRP A 8 -6.33 -26.37 -9.14
N TRP A 9 -7.07 -26.55 -8.05
CA TRP A 9 -7.21 -27.86 -7.42
C TRP A 9 -7.85 -28.88 -8.35
N THR A 10 -8.81 -28.46 -9.20
CA THR A 10 -9.36 -29.37 -10.21
C THR A 10 -8.31 -29.82 -11.21
N TYR A 11 -7.36 -28.97 -11.63
CA TYR A 11 -6.27 -29.41 -12.52
C TYR A 11 -5.29 -30.36 -11.82
N VAL A 12 -5.00 -30.15 -10.52
CA VAL A 12 -4.15 -31.08 -9.76
C VAL A 12 -4.84 -32.44 -9.59
N VAL A 13 -6.13 -32.44 -9.27
CA VAL A 13 -6.92 -33.68 -9.13
C VAL A 13 -7.06 -34.37 -10.48
N LEU A 14 -7.39 -33.66 -11.56
CA LEU A 14 -7.46 -34.21 -12.91
C LEU A 14 -6.08 -34.73 -13.37
N GLY A 15 -5.00 -34.03 -13.05
CA GLY A 15 -3.64 -34.46 -13.32
C GLY A 15 -3.27 -35.73 -12.58
N LEU A 16 -3.62 -35.83 -11.28
CA LEU A 16 -3.44 -37.05 -10.50
C LEU A 16 -4.30 -38.21 -11.05
N VAL A 17 -5.58 -37.97 -11.31
CA VAL A 17 -6.50 -38.99 -11.87
C VAL A 17 -5.99 -39.46 -13.23
N GLY A 18 -5.61 -38.55 -14.12
CA GLY A 18 -5.04 -38.87 -15.43
C GLY A 18 -3.72 -39.62 -15.30
N PHE A 19 -2.86 -39.24 -14.37
CA PHE A 19 -1.61 -39.95 -14.08
C PHE A 19 -1.86 -41.37 -13.56
N TYR A 20 -2.77 -41.56 -12.60
CA TYR A 20 -3.12 -42.88 -12.08
C TYR A 20 -3.82 -43.75 -13.13
N LEU A 21 -4.66 -43.16 -13.99
CA LEU A 21 -5.30 -43.85 -15.10
C LEU A 21 -4.28 -44.26 -16.16
N LEU A 22 -3.29 -43.42 -16.46
CA LEU A 22 -2.17 -43.75 -17.35
C LEU A 22 -1.29 -44.85 -16.76
N LEU A 23 -0.99 -44.77 -15.46
CA LEU A 23 -0.34 -45.87 -14.72
C LEU A 23 -1.12 -47.17 -14.86
N TYR A 24 -2.44 -47.13 -14.67
CA TYR A 24 -3.29 -48.30 -14.75
C TYR A 24 -3.40 -48.88 -16.16
N LEU A 25 -3.45 -48.03 -17.20
CA LEU A 25 -3.60 -48.45 -18.60
C LEU A 25 -2.29 -48.88 -19.27
N PHE A 26 -1.19 -48.17 -19.00
CA PHE A 26 0.07 -48.37 -19.72
C PHE A 26 1.09 -49.20 -18.94
N LEU A 27 1.05 -49.16 -17.61
CA LEU A 27 1.82 -50.10 -16.82
C LEU A 27 0.96 -51.34 -16.62
N ASP A 28 0.87 -52.16 -17.67
CA ASP A 28 0.59 -53.58 -17.57
C ASP A 28 1.80 -54.24 -16.88
N LEU A 29 2.04 -53.83 -15.64
CA LEU A 29 3.14 -54.30 -14.82
C LEU A 29 2.89 -55.79 -14.62
N PRO A 30 3.83 -56.65 -15.03
CA PRO A 30 3.64 -58.09 -14.92
C PRO A 30 3.29 -58.42 -13.47
N SER A 31 2.05 -58.89 -13.27
CA SER A 31 1.56 -59.25 -11.94
C SER A 31 2.33 -60.44 -11.35
N ASN A 32 3.09 -61.14 -12.19
CA ASN A 32 4.03 -62.19 -11.83
C ASN A 32 5.41 -61.90 -12.45
N LEU A 33 6.36 -61.43 -11.65
CA LEU A 33 7.77 -61.24 -12.02
C LEU A 33 8.59 -62.54 -11.89
N ARG A 34 7.98 -63.71 -12.13
CA ARG A 34 8.70 -64.99 -12.15
C ARG A 34 9.69 -65.10 -13.30
N ASP A 35 9.58 -64.22 -14.30
CA ASP A 35 10.55 -64.08 -15.38
C ASP A 35 11.76 -63.25 -14.93
N THR A 36 12.82 -63.97 -14.56
CA THR A 36 14.16 -63.47 -14.21
C THR A 36 14.77 -62.40 -15.13
N PRO A 37 14.54 -62.33 -16.46
CA PRO A 37 15.12 -61.25 -17.28
C PRO A 37 14.57 -59.84 -17.00
N ALA A 38 13.47 -59.69 -16.26
CA ALA A 38 12.85 -58.39 -15.99
C ALA A 38 13.38 -57.67 -14.72
N VAL A 39 14.18 -58.35 -13.89
CA VAL A 39 14.63 -57.83 -12.58
C VAL A 39 15.67 -56.70 -12.73
N ASP A 40 16.62 -56.85 -13.64
CA ASP A 40 17.67 -55.84 -13.86
C ASP A 40 17.11 -54.51 -14.40
N PRO A 41 16.21 -54.50 -15.41
CA PRO A 41 15.53 -53.27 -15.85
C PRO A 41 14.79 -52.55 -14.72
N MET A 42 14.13 -53.29 -13.82
CA MET A 42 13.38 -52.69 -12.70
C MET A 42 14.31 -52.07 -11.65
N ARG A 43 15.46 -52.68 -11.39
CA ARG A 43 16.50 -52.09 -10.52
C ARG A 43 17.08 -50.82 -11.13
N THR A 44 17.38 -50.84 -12.42
CA THR A 44 17.85 -49.64 -13.14
C THR A 44 16.80 -48.53 -13.11
N LEU A 45 15.51 -48.86 -13.32
CA LEU A 45 14.41 -47.92 -13.26
C LEU A 45 14.26 -47.31 -11.85
N LEU A 46 14.26 -48.12 -10.79
CA LEU A 46 14.16 -47.63 -9.41
C LEU A 46 15.37 -46.77 -9.02
N GLY A 47 16.58 -47.16 -9.44
CA GLY A 47 17.78 -46.36 -9.26
C GLY A 47 17.67 -45.01 -9.94
N ALA A 48 17.27 -45.00 -11.22
CA ALA A 48 17.04 -43.76 -11.98
C ALA A 48 15.94 -42.89 -11.36
N LEU A 49 14.85 -43.49 -10.85
CA LEU A 49 13.78 -42.77 -10.15
C LEU A 49 14.26 -42.14 -8.85
N ALA A 50 14.98 -42.89 -8.01
CA ALA A 50 15.54 -42.39 -6.76
C ALA A 50 16.51 -41.23 -7.02
N THR A 51 17.44 -41.39 -7.96
CA THR A 51 18.37 -40.33 -8.36
C THR A 51 17.61 -39.11 -8.91
N GLY A 52 16.65 -39.32 -9.81
CA GLY A 52 15.85 -38.26 -10.39
C GLY A 52 15.05 -37.46 -9.36
N LEU A 53 14.42 -38.13 -8.39
CA LEU A 53 13.69 -37.47 -7.29
C LEU A 53 14.63 -36.66 -6.39
N ILE A 54 15.80 -37.20 -6.04
CA ILE A 54 16.81 -36.49 -5.24
C ILE A 54 17.29 -35.25 -5.99
N THR A 55 17.60 -35.36 -7.28
CA THR A 55 18.04 -34.23 -8.11
C THR A 55 16.94 -33.17 -8.22
N ALA A 56 15.69 -33.57 -8.46
CA ALA A 56 14.56 -32.65 -8.51
C ALA A 56 14.35 -31.94 -7.18
N GLN A 57 14.43 -32.67 -6.06
CA GLN A 57 14.32 -32.08 -4.72
C GLN A 57 15.44 -31.07 -4.46
N ALA A 58 16.68 -31.43 -4.76
CA ALA A 58 17.83 -30.54 -4.58
C ALA A 58 17.65 -29.25 -5.39
N LEU A 59 17.24 -29.36 -6.65
CA LEU A 59 16.97 -28.21 -7.51
C LEU A 59 15.85 -27.31 -6.96
N VAL A 60 14.74 -27.91 -6.53
CA VAL A 60 13.61 -27.16 -5.96
C VAL A 60 14.01 -26.46 -4.67
N PHE A 61 14.78 -27.13 -3.81
CA PHE A 61 15.32 -26.53 -2.60
C PHE A 61 16.24 -25.35 -2.92
N THR A 62 17.16 -25.50 -3.88
CA THR A 62 18.05 -24.42 -4.30
C THR A 62 17.29 -23.23 -4.87
N ILE A 63 16.31 -23.45 -5.77
CA ILE A 63 15.47 -22.38 -6.30
C ILE A 63 14.70 -21.69 -5.18
N ALA A 64 14.14 -22.47 -4.24
CA ALA A 64 13.40 -21.92 -3.11
C ALA A 64 14.29 -21.07 -2.21
N LEU A 65 15.53 -21.50 -1.96
CA LEU A 65 16.51 -20.78 -1.16
C LEU A 65 16.97 -19.50 -1.88
N VAL A 66 17.29 -19.55 -3.17
CA VAL A 66 17.68 -18.36 -3.95
C VAL A 66 16.54 -17.35 -3.98
N ALA A 67 15.30 -17.80 -4.22
CA ALA A 67 14.15 -16.92 -4.22
C ALA A 67 13.84 -16.36 -2.80
N ALA A 68 14.08 -17.16 -1.75
CA ALA A 68 14.05 -16.68 -0.37
C ALA A 68 15.04 -15.56 -0.13
N GLN A 69 16.28 -15.70 -0.61
CA GLN A 69 17.33 -14.70 -0.46
C GLN A 69 17.03 -13.43 -1.25
N LEU A 70 16.55 -13.55 -2.48
CA LEU A 70 16.15 -12.40 -3.29
C LEU A 70 15.03 -11.62 -2.61
N ASN A 71 14.07 -12.31 -1.99
CA ASN A 71 12.96 -11.65 -1.33
C ASN A 71 13.22 -11.25 0.12
N ALA A 72 14.20 -11.85 0.79
CA ALA A 72 14.67 -11.40 2.11
C ALA A 72 15.13 -9.94 2.10
N ARG A 73 15.42 -9.39 0.92
CA ARG A 73 15.67 -7.97 0.67
C ARG A 73 14.49 -7.07 1.05
N TYR A 74 13.25 -7.55 0.90
CA TYR A 74 12.03 -6.81 1.28
C TYR A 74 11.69 -6.95 2.76
N THR A 75 11.99 -8.11 3.38
CA THR A 75 11.90 -8.27 4.83
C THR A 75 12.73 -9.44 5.36
N HIS A 76 13.39 -9.23 6.49
CA HIS A 76 14.15 -10.28 7.18
C HIS A 76 13.26 -11.43 7.70
N ARG A 77 11.94 -11.20 7.86
CA ARG A 77 10.99 -12.20 8.39
C ARG A 77 10.53 -13.23 7.35
N MET A 78 11.09 -13.20 6.14
CA MET A 78 10.58 -13.98 5.02
C MET A 78 11.02 -15.44 5.02
N VAL A 79 12.18 -15.76 5.61
CA VAL A 79 12.72 -17.14 5.63
C VAL A 79 11.79 -18.10 6.37
N SER A 80 11.24 -17.69 7.52
CA SER A 80 10.30 -18.53 8.30
C SER A 80 8.95 -18.73 7.58
N ARG A 81 8.63 -17.89 6.60
CA ARG A 81 7.38 -17.98 5.82
C ARG A 81 7.46 -18.90 4.62
N ILE A 82 8.66 -19.27 4.19
CA ILE A 82 8.86 -20.18 3.07
C ILE A 82 8.69 -21.65 3.54
N PHE A 83 9.11 -21.93 4.78
CA PHE A 83 8.96 -23.24 5.42
C PHE A 83 7.63 -23.40 6.17
N THR A 84 6.52 -23.21 5.47
CA THR A 84 5.20 -23.52 6.03
C THR A 84 4.96 -25.02 6.15
N TRP A 85 3.99 -25.42 6.97
CA TRP A 85 3.59 -26.82 7.12
C TRP A 85 3.31 -27.55 5.78
N PRO A 86 2.59 -26.98 4.79
CA PRO A 86 2.45 -27.62 3.48
C PRO A 86 3.77 -27.83 2.74
N THR A 87 4.72 -26.89 2.85
CA THR A 87 6.06 -27.03 2.28
C THR A 87 6.81 -28.19 2.96
N ALA A 88 6.74 -28.27 4.29
CA ALA A 88 7.37 -29.35 5.05
C ALA A 88 6.76 -30.71 4.71
N LEU A 89 5.43 -30.80 4.57
CA LEU A 89 4.73 -32.01 4.14
C LEU A 89 5.18 -32.46 2.74
N TYR A 90 5.26 -31.52 1.80
CA TYR A 90 5.71 -31.78 0.44
C TYR A 90 7.16 -32.24 0.38
N MET A 91 8.07 -31.58 1.10
CA MET A 91 9.46 -31.99 1.21
C MET A 91 9.59 -33.36 1.87
N GLY A 92 8.81 -33.62 2.93
CA GLY A 92 8.74 -34.93 3.58
C GLY A 92 8.26 -36.04 2.65
N LEU A 93 7.29 -35.75 1.78
CA LEU A 93 6.81 -36.68 0.76
C LEU A 93 7.90 -37.01 -0.26
N PHE A 94 8.66 -36.02 -0.74
CA PHE A 94 9.78 -36.22 -1.67
C PHE A 94 10.91 -37.06 -1.05
N ILE A 95 11.31 -36.73 0.18
CA ILE A 95 12.33 -37.48 0.92
C ILE A 95 11.84 -38.91 1.14
N GLY A 96 10.60 -39.07 1.61
CA GLY A 96 9.98 -40.37 1.85
C GLY A 96 9.90 -41.22 0.58
N SER A 97 9.49 -40.64 -0.55
CA SER A 97 9.44 -41.32 -1.85
C SER A 97 10.83 -41.76 -2.33
N SER A 98 11.85 -40.93 -2.11
CA SER A 98 13.24 -41.23 -2.49
C SER A 98 13.81 -42.37 -1.64
N VAL A 99 13.65 -42.28 -0.31
CA VAL A 99 14.09 -43.32 0.63
C VAL A 99 13.35 -44.63 0.39
N TYR A 100 12.03 -44.59 0.15
CA TYR A 100 11.25 -45.77 -0.18
C TYR A 100 11.77 -46.47 -1.44
N SER A 101 12.06 -45.71 -2.50
CA SER A 101 12.61 -46.24 -3.75
C SER A 101 13.95 -46.94 -3.54
N MET A 102 14.83 -46.36 -2.71
CA MET A 102 16.11 -46.98 -2.31
C MET A 102 15.92 -48.26 -1.49
N ILE A 103 14.99 -48.28 -0.53
CA ILE A 103 14.67 -49.47 0.28
C ILE A 103 14.13 -50.58 -0.62
N VAL A 104 13.19 -50.28 -1.50
CA VAL A 104 12.64 -51.26 -2.45
C VAL A 104 13.75 -51.82 -3.34
N MET A 105 14.63 -50.97 -3.87
CA MET A 105 15.79 -51.40 -4.65
C MET A 105 16.72 -52.33 -3.84
N ALA A 106 17.04 -51.99 -2.59
CA ALA A 106 17.89 -52.79 -1.72
C ALA A 106 17.24 -54.15 -1.36
N THR A 107 15.94 -54.16 -1.08
CA THR A 107 15.20 -55.40 -0.78
C THR A 107 15.10 -56.33 -1.98
N LEU A 108 14.89 -55.78 -3.19
CA LEU A 108 14.95 -56.54 -4.44
C LEU A 108 16.36 -57.06 -4.76
N SER A 109 17.41 -56.44 -4.22
CA SER A 109 18.78 -56.94 -4.29
C SER A 109 19.00 -58.14 -3.37
N ALA A 110 18.39 -58.12 -2.17
CA ALA A 110 18.61 -59.12 -1.12
C ALA A 110 17.67 -60.34 -1.15
N ARG A 111 16.48 -60.25 -1.77
CA ARG A 111 15.50 -61.35 -1.83
C ARG A 111 14.93 -61.54 -3.24
N SER A 112 14.74 -62.79 -3.66
CA SER A 112 14.14 -63.14 -4.95
C SER A 112 12.63 -62.87 -4.98
N THR A 113 12.21 -61.92 -5.83
CA THR A 113 10.93 -61.70 -6.57
C THR A 113 9.53 -62.03 -5.98
N ASP A 114 9.36 -62.78 -4.90
CA ASP A 114 8.05 -63.16 -4.34
C ASP A 114 7.52 -62.19 -3.26
N TYR A 115 8.10 -60.99 -3.14
CA TYR A 115 7.68 -60.00 -2.14
C TYR A 115 6.48 -59.17 -2.63
N ALA A 116 5.27 -59.62 -2.32
CA ALA A 116 4.03 -58.88 -2.55
C ALA A 116 3.50 -58.26 -1.25
N ILE A 117 3.02 -57.01 -1.33
CA ILE A 117 2.34 -56.36 -0.21
C ILE A 117 0.86 -56.74 -0.28
N ASN A 118 0.44 -57.63 0.63
CA ASN A 118 -0.97 -58.01 0.75
C ASN A 118 -1.73 -56.94 1.54
N LEU A 119 -2.44 -56.07 0.82
CA LEU A 119 -3.38 -55.12 1.41
C LEU A 119 -4.74 -55.81 1.58
N PRO A 120 -5.43 -55.65 2.73
CA PRO A 120 -6.65 -56.41 3.04
C PRO A 120 -7.86 -56.09 2.13
N VAL A 121 -7.78 -55.07 1.28
CA VAL A 121 -8.91 -54.55 0.48
C VAL A 121 -8.62 -54.52 -1.03
N VAL A 122 -7.36 -54.71 -1.45
CA VAL A 122 -6.94 -54.53 -2.85
C VAL A 122 -6.09 -55.72 -3.29
N ARG A 123 -6.11 -56.06 -4.59
CA ARG A 123 -5.20 -57.05 -5.18
C ARG A 123 -3.75 -56.78 -4.73
N PRO A 124 -2.93 -57.82 -4.50
CA PRO A 124 -1.54 -57.66 -4.08
C PRO A 124 -0.82 -56.70 -5.01
N VAL A 125 -0.25 -55.62 -4.44
CA VAL A 125 0.44 -54.57 -5.20
C VAL A 125 1.93 -54.79 -5.07
N HIS A 126 2.65 -54.74 -6.18
CA HIS A 126 4.10 -54.85 -6.19
C HIS A 126 4.72 -53.54 -5.63
N PRO A 127 5.75 -53.60 -4.77
CA PRO A 127 6.38 -52.40 -4.19
C PRO A 127 6.92 -51.42 -5.25
N VAL A 128 7.36 -51.93 -6.40
CA VAL A 128 7.81 -51.09 -7.53
C VAL A 128 6.68 -50.19 -8.03
N THR A 129 5.46 -50.71 -8.15
CA THR A 129 4.28 -49.93 -8.56
C THR A 129 4.02 -48.80 -7.58
N VAL A 130 4.15 -49.07 -6.27
CA VAL A 130 4.00 -48.05 -5.22
C VAL A 130 5.09 -46.99 -5.33
N ALA A 131 6.34 -47.38 -5.59
CA ALA A 131 7.45 -46.45 -5.78
C ALA A 131 7.24 -45.54 -7.00
N ILE A 132 6.83 -46.10 -8.15
CA ILE A 132 6.51 -45.34 -9.37
C ILE A 132 5.33 -44.40 -9.12
N ALA A 133 4.29 -44.87 -8.45
CA ALA A 133 3.12 -44.07 -8.12
C ALA A 133 3.47 -42.90 -7.19
N LEU A 134 4.28 -43.13 -6.15
CA LEU A 134 4.78 -42.07 -5.26
C LEU A 134 5.65 -41.06 -6.00
N ALA A 135 6.57 -41.53 -6.85
CA ALA A 135 7.44 -40.68 -7.64
C ALA A 135 6.66 -39.78 -8.60
N GLY A 136 5.67 -40.33 -9.30
CA GLY A 136 4.81 -39.55 -10.18
C GLY A 136 3.88 -38.61 -9.43
N THR A 137 3.38 -39.01 -8.25
CA THR A 137 2.62 -38.11 -7.37
C THR A 137 3.47 -36.91 -6.96
N CYS A 138 4.74 -37.16 -6.58
CA CYS A 138 5.70 -36.10 -6.27
C CYS A 138 5.88 -35.14 -7.45
N LEU A 139 6.05 -35.66 -8.67
CA LEU A 139 6.22 -34.86 -9.88
C LEU A 139 4.95 -34.05 -10.23
N VAL A 140 3.76 -34.64 -10.11
CA VAL A 140 2.49 -33.92 -10.35
C VAL A 140 2.27 -32.82 -9.31
N LEU A 141 2.62 -33.05 -8.04
CA LEU A 141 2.52 -32.07 -6.96
C LEU A 141 3.58 -30.95 -7.05
N LEU A 142 4.65 -31.15 -7.82
CA LEU A 142 5.69 -30.14 -8.01
C LEU A 142 5.17 -28.88 -8.69
N VAL A 143 4.32 -29.03 -9.71
CA VAL A 143 3.75 -27.90 -10.45
C VAL A 143 2.92 -26.97 -9.54
N PRO A 144 1.90 -27.45 -8.79
CA PRO A 144 1.14 -26.59 -7.88
C PRO A 144 1.99 -26.07 -6.72
N TYR A 145 3.00 -26.83 -6.27
CA TYR A 145 3.95 -26.35 -5.27
C TYR A 145 4.73 -25.13 -5.77
N LEU A 146 5.40 -25.23 -6.93
CA LEU A 146 6.17 -24.12 -7.51
C LEU A 146 5.29 -22.91 -7.82
N TRP A 147 4.06 -23.14 -8.25
CA TRP A 147 3.10 -22.07 -8.49
C TRP A 147 2.65 -21.37 -7.21
N SER A 148 2.32 -22.14 -6.16
CA SER A 148 2.01 -21.61 -4.83
C SER A 148 3.21 -20.84 -4.27
N PHE A 149 4.42 -21.36 -4.46
CA PHE A 149 5.65 -20.73 -4.06
C PHE A 149 5.86 -19.40 -4.79
N LYS A 150 5.75 -19.36 -6.11
CA LYS A 150 5.79 -18.13 -6.92
C LYS A 150 4.82 -17.07 -6.40
N LYS A 151 3.58 -17.46 -6.11
CA LYS A 151 2.56 -16.54 -5.57
C LYS A 151 2.89 -16.01 -4.18
N ARG A 152 3.66 -16.72 -3.37
CA ARG A 152 4.08 -16.25 -2.04
C ARG A 152 5.30 -15.35 -2.09
N LEU A 153 6.04 -15.41 -3.19
CA LEU A 153 7.20 -14.58 -3.46
C LEU A 153 6.84 -13.23 -4.10
N ASP A 154 5.60 -13.08 -4.54
CA ASP A 154 5.07 -11.84 -5.11
C ASP A 154 4.92 -10.78 -3.99
N PRO A 155 5.73 -9.72 -4.01
CA PRO A 155 5.79 -8.74 -2.92
C PRO A 155 4.49 -7.96 -2.76
N GLU A 156 3.71 -7.76 -3.82
CA GLU A 156 2.36 -7.17 -3.75
C GLU A 156 1.43 -8.02 -2.88
N ARG A 157 1.38 -9.33 -3.15
CA ARG A 157 0.57 -10.27 -2.37
C ARG A 157 1.05 -10.36 -0.94
N MET A 158 2.35 -10.25 -0.74
CA MET A 158 2.93 -10.25 0.58
C MET A 158 2.51 -9.03 1.40
N ALA A 159 2.49 -7.83 0.79
CA ALA A 159 1.95 -6.64 1.42
C ALA A 159 0.47 -6.83 1.79
N ILE A 160 -0.35 -7.33 0.85
CA ILE A 160 -1.77 -7.62 1.10
C ILE A 160 -1.94 -8.60 2.27
N ASP A 161 -1.18 -9.69 2.30
CA ASP A 161 -1.24 -10.69 3.37
C ASP A 161 -0.83 -10.11 4.74
N GLU A 162 0.16 -9.21 4.78
CA GLU A 162 0.50 -8.46 6.01
C GLU A 162 -0.65 -7.55 6.45
N GLY A 163 -1.28 -6.82 5.54
CA GLY A 163 -2.44 -5.99 5.85
C GLY A 163 -3.58 -6.77 6.48
N ILE A 164 -3.98 -7.87 5.84
CA ILE A 164 -5.07 -8.72 6.34
C ILE A 164 -4.70 -9.32 7.71
N ARG A 165 -3.42 -9.60 7.98
CA ARG A 165 -2.96 -10.04 9.31
C ARG A 165 -3.00 -8.90 10.33
N ALA A 166 -2.56 -7.70 9.96
CA ALA A 166 -2.60 -6.51 10.80
C ALA A 166 -4.06 -6.22 11.21
N GLU A 167 -4.98 -6.16 10.25
CA GLU A 167 -6.41 -5.94 10.52
C GLU A 167 -7.01 -7.01 11.42
N ARG A 168 -6.68 -8.29 11.20
CA ARG A 168 -7.16 -9.38 12.07
C ARG A 168 -6.67 -9.22 13.50
N ARG A 169 -5.43 -8.78 13.71
CA ARG A 169 -4.88 -8.50 15.05
C ARG A 169 -5.51 -7.28 15.69
N LEU A 170 -5.78 -6.21 14.92
CA LEU A 170 -6.54 -5.06 15.40
C LEU A 170 -7.91 -5.48 15.91
N LYS A 171 -8.64 -6.32 15.15
CA LYS A 171 -9.95 -6.85 15.54
C LYS A 171 -9.91 -7.76 16.77
N GLN A 172 -8.76 -8.36 17.06
CA GLN A 172 -8.55 -9.18 18.27
C GLN A 172 -8.25 -8.34 19.51
N GLY A 173 -8.13 -7.00 19.39
CA GLY A 173 -7.88 -6.11 20.52
C GLY A 173 -6.45 -6.17 21.05
N SER A 174 -5.45 -6.41 20.19
CA SER A 174 -4.05 -6.33 20.61
C SER A 174 -3.75 -4.93 21.16
N GLY A 175 -3.31 -4.83 22.42
CA GLY A 175 -3.05 -3.55 23.10
C GLY A 175 -1.91 -2.70 22.53
N GLY A 176 -1.32 -3.07 21.39
CA GLY A 176 -0.25 -2.35 20.72
C GLY A 176 -0.33 -2.47 19.20
N GLU A 177 0.48 -1.67 18.50
CA GLU A 177 0.59 -1.69 17.04
C GLU A 177 0.99 -3.09 16.55
N PRO A 178 0.24 -3.70 15.61
CA PRO A 178 0.60 -4.99 15.06
C PRO A 178 1.98 -4.93 14.41
N GLN A 179 2.84 -5.92 14.68
CA GLN A 179 4.17 -5.97 14.07
C GLN A 179 4.13 -6.06 12.53
N GLU A 180 2.99 -6.48 11.98
CA GLU A 180 2.67 -6.49 10.56
C GLU A 180 2.70 -5.08 9.94
N VAL A 181 2.39 -4.03 10.70
CA VAL A 181 2.48 -2.63 10.24
C VAL A 181 3.93 -2.26 9.96
N ALA A 182 4.85 -2.62 10.86
CA ALA A 182 6.28 -2.45 10.64
C ALA A 182 6.81 -3.35 9.50
N ALA A 183 6.22 -4.52 9.28
CA ALA A 183 6.58 -5.35 8.14
C ALA A 183 6.13 -4.72 6.81
N LEU A 184 4.92 -4.14 6.77
CA LEU A 184 4.42 -3.37 5.62
C LEU A 184 5.35 -2.20 5.29
N ASP A 185 5.76 -1.43 6.28
CA ASP A 185 6.69 -0.32 6.12
C ASP A 185 8.00 -0.73 5.43
N ASN A 186 8.60 -1.83 5.93
CA ASN A 186 9.81 -2.37 5.33
C ASN A 186 9.60 -2.81 3.88
N ILE A 187 8.46 -3.45 3.57
CA ILE A 187 8.12 -3.85 2.19
C ILE A 187 7.99 -2.62 1.30
N ILE A 188 7.27 -1.59 1.76
CA ILE A 188 7.05 -0.32 1.03
C ILE A 188 8.39 0.36 0.76
N MET A 189 9.19 0.61 1.79
CA MET A 189 10.49 1.29 1.63
C MET A 189 11.49 0.48 0.80
N SER A 190 11.44 -0.85 0.89
CA SER A 190 12.27 -1.70 0.02
C SER A 190 11.80 -1.65 -1.43
N ALA A 191 10.49 -1.69 -1.68
CA ALA A 191 9.92 -1.55 -3.02
C ALA A 191 10.28 -0.20 -3.66
N TYR A 192 10.22 0.88 -2.87
CA TYR A 192 10.73 2.19 -3.29
C TYR A 192 12.22 2.13 -3.66
N GLY A 193 13.07 1.53 -2.81
CA GLY A 193 14.50 1.37 -3.09
C GLY A 193 14.82 0.58 -4.36
N TYR A 194 13.90 -0.28 -4.81
CA TYR A 194 14.01 -1.04 -6.06
C TYR A 194 13.26 -0.42 -7.25
N ASN A 195 12.64 0.74 -7.08
CA ASN A 195 11.76 1.38 -8.07
C ASN A 195 10.57 0.50 -8.51
N ASP A 196 10.12 -0.41 -7.63
CA ASP A 196 8.91 -1.21 -7.83
C ASP A 196 7.69 -0.43 -7.33
N TYR A 197 7.22 0.51 -8.16
CA TYR A 197 6.13 1.40 -7.80
C TYR A 197 4.76 0.70 -7.70
N ASP A 198 4.59 -0.47 -8.30
CA ASP A 198 3.33 -1.21 -8.21
C ASP A 198 3.19 -1.87 -6.82
N THR A 199 4.28 -2.47 -6.33
CA THR A 199 4.40 -2.96 -4.95
C THR A 199 4.33 -1.82 -3.95
N PHE A 200 5.03 -0.70 -4.19
CA PHE A 200 4.99 0.47 -3.33
C PHE A 200 3.57 1.03 -3.19
N ALA A 201 2.85 1.25 -4.31
CA ALA A 201 1.46 1.71 -4.31
C ALA A 201 0.53 0.74 -3.57
N THR A 202 0.69 -0.57 -3.81
CA THR A 202 -0.13 -1.61 -3.17
C THR A 202 0.11 -1.66 -1.67
N GLY A 203 1.38 -1.61 -1.24
CA GLY A 203 1.74 -1.55 0.17
C GLY A 203 1.17 -0.31 0.87
N LEU A 204 1.27 0.87 0.25
CA LEU A 204 0.69 2.10 0.79
C LEU A 204 -0.84 2.02 0.92
N ARG A 205 -1.54 1.53 -0.11
CA ARG A 205 -3.01 1.33 -0.05
C ARG A 205 -3.41 0.43 1.11
N VAL A 206 -2.68 -0.68 1.29
CA VAL A 206 -2.92 -1.61 2.39
C VAL A 206 -2.63 -0.96 3.74
N LEU A 207 -1.55 -0.17 3.86
CA LEU A 207 -1.21 0.56 5.07
C LEU A 207 -2.28 1.62 5.42
N GLY A 208 -2.81 2.32 4.41
CA GLY A 208 -3.94 3.25 4.57
C GLY A 208 -5.22 2.56 5.02
N GLN A 209 -5.53 1.37 4.49
CA GLN A 209 -6.67 0.55 4.94
C GLN A 209 -6.52 0.13 6.40
N VAL A 210 -5.32 -0.26 6.83
CA VAL A 210 -5.02 -0.58 8.23
C VAL A 210 -5.20 0.64 9.14
N ALA A 211 -4.77 1.83 8.69
CA ALA A 211 -4.98 3.08 9.44
C ALA A 211 -6.47 3.39 9.63
N VAL A 212 -7.25 3.34 8.54
CA VAL A 212 -8.70 3.56 8.57
C VAL A 212 -9.39 2.53 9.46
N GLY A 213 -9.05 1.24 9.31
CA GLY A 213 -9.61 0.16 10.13
C GLY A 213 -9.28 0.31 11.62
N ALA A 214 -8.12 0.87 11.96
CA ALA A 214 -7.78 1.18 13.36
C ALA A 214 -8.68 2.29 13.93
N TRP A 215 -8.97 3.33 13.16
CA TRP A 215 -9.91 4.40 13.56
C TRP A 215 -11.35 3.87 13.70
N GLU A 216 -11.81 3.03 12.77
CA GLU A 216 -13.13 2.37 12.87
C GLU A 216 -13.29 1.53 14.13
N LEU A 217 -12.21 0.88 14.57
CA LEU A 217 -12.19 0.08 15.79
C LEU A 217 -11.95 0.92 17.05
N SER A 218 -11.99 2.25 16.95
CA SER A 218 -11.71 3.18 18.06
C SER A 218 -10.33 2.97 18.70
N LEU A 219 -9.31 2.67 17.88
CA LEU A 219 -7.91 2.54 18.27
C LEU A 219 -7.08 3.74 17.77
N PRO A 220 -7.35 4.96 18.27
CA PRO A 220 -6.83 6.20 17.70
C PRO A 220 -5.29 6.26 17.70
N ARG A 221 -4.65 5.75 18.76
CA ARG A 221 -3.18 5.74 18.86
C ARG A 221 -2.51 4.92 17.74
N ILE A 222 -3.14 3.80 17.35
CA ILE A 222 -2.61 2.95 16.29
C ILE A 222 -2.89 3.60 14.92
N GLY A 223 -4.11 4.11 14.72
CA GLY A 223 -4.45 4.88 13.52
C GLY A 223 -3.51 6.06 13.30
N GLU A 224 -3.23 6.82 14.35
CA GLU A 224 -2.30 7.95 14.34
C GLU A 224 -0.87 7.53 13.98
N SER A 225 -0.34 6.49 14.63
CA SER A 225 1.00 5.94 14.34
C SER A 225 1.12 5.55 12.86
N VAL A 226 0.12 4.85 12.32
CA VAL A 226 0.12 4.39 10.93
C VAL A 226 0.04 5.57 9.95
N VAL A 227 -0.83 6.56 10.20
CA VAL A 227 -0.92 7.77 9.34
C VAL A 227 0.39 8.55 9.34
N ARG A 228 1.00 8.79 10.51
CA ARG A 228 2.33 9.46 10.58
C ARG A 228 3.40 8.70 9.82
N ARG A 229 3.38 7.37 9.87
CA ARG A 229 4.30 6.53 9.10
C ARG A 229 4.13 6.74 7.59
N ILE A 230 2.89 6.79 7.10
CA ILE A 230 2.59 7.14 5.69
C ILE A 230 3.15 8.54 5.37
N GLY A 231 2.98 9.51 6.29
CA GLY A 231 3.57 10.85 6.21
C GLY A 231 5.09 10.84 6.04
N HIS A 232 5.80 10.14 6.93
CA HIS A 232 7.26 10.00 6.88
C HIS A 232 7.74 9.38 5.57
N ILE A 233 7.02 8.36 5.05
CA ILE A 233 7.31 7.78 3.73
C ILE A 233 7.14 8.86 2.63
N GLY A 234 6.07 9.66 2.69
CA GLY A 234 5.85 10.77 1.77
C GLY A 234 6.98 11.79 1.76
N VAL A 235 7.41 12.25 2.95
CA VAL A 235 8.52 13.20 3.09
C VAL A 235 9.85 12.59 2.61
N ALA A 236 10.10 11.32 2.94
CA ALA A 236 11.33 10.61 2.56
C ALA A 236 11.43 10.34 1.05
N THR A 237 10.30 10.20 0.37
CA THR A 237 10.24 9.87 -1.06
C THR A 237 9.94 11.08 -1.96
N VAL A 238 9.88 12.29 -1.41
CA VAL A 238 9.42 13.49 -2.15
C VAL A 238 10.31 13.91 -3.33
N ASP A 239 11.57 13.44 -3.36
CA ASP A 239 12.50 13.67 -4.47
C ASP A 239 12.20 12.81 -5.70
N ASP A 240 11.41 11.76 -5.53
CA ASP A 240 11.00 10.87 -6.61
C ASP A 240 9.85 11.47 -7.43
N ARG A 241 9.81 11.15 -8.73
CA ARG A 241 8.79 11.69 -9.65
C ARG A 241 7.41 11.08 -9.48
N ARG A 242 7.30 9.88 -8.88
CA ARG A 242 6.06 9.09 -8.81
C ARG A 242 5.64 8.79 -7.37
N ALA A 243 6.57 8.45 -6.50
CA ALA A 243 6.31 8.04 -5.12
C ALA A 243 5.44 9.04 -4.31
N PRO A 244 5.71 10.35 -4.27
CA PRO A 244 4.90 11.27 -3.47
C PRO A 244 3.45 11.34 -3.95
N PHE A 245 3.19 11.18 -5.25
CA PHE A 245 1.83 11.16 -5.79
C PHE A 245 1.02 9.99 -5.24
N GLN A 246 1.64 8.81 -5.16
CA GLN A 246 0.98 7.61 -4.64
C GLN A 246 0.73 7.70 -3.12
N VAL A 247 1.63 8.33 -2.37
CA VAL A 247 1.42 8.60 -0.94
C VAL A 247 0.26 9.58 -0.73
N ILE A 248 0.24 10.68 -1.48
CA ILE A 248 -0.80 11.71 -1.38
C ILE A 248 -2.16 11.14 -1.80
N GLU A 249 -2.23 10.31 -2.85
CA GLU A 249 -3.46 9.63 -3.28
C GLU A 249 -4.04 8.73 -2.17
N VAL A 250 -3.18 7.98 -1.46
CA VAL A 250 -3.62 7.13 -0.35
C VAL A 250 -4.12 7.96 0.83
N LEU A 251 -3.42 9.05 1.18
CA LEU A 251 -3.88 9.97 2.22
C LEU A 251 -5.18 10.67 1.82
N ASP A 252 -5.35 11.07 0.56
CA ASP A 252 -6.56 11.72 0.05
C ASP A 252 -7.75 10.78 0.17
N GLY A 253 -7.61 9.54 -0.31
CA GLY A 253 -8.63 8.50 -0.15
C GLY A 253 -8.98 8.21 1.31
N ALA A 254 -7.98 8.13 2.19
CA ALA A 254 -8.19 7.89 3.62
C ALA A 254 -8.89 9.09 4.30
N GLY A 255 -8.44 10.32 4.08
CA GLY A 255 -9.03 11.54 4.64
C GLY A 255 -10.47 11.74 4.16
N ALA A 256 -10.70 11.55 2.85
CA ALA A 256 -12.01 11.57 2.22
C ALA A 256 -12.99 10.57 2.86
N TYR A 257 -12.52 9.35 3.14
CA TYR A 257 -13.29 8.30 3.80
C TYR A 257 -13.60 8.65 5.26
N LEU A 258 -12.58 9.04 6.04
CA LEU A 258 -12.71 9.37 7.46
C LEU A 258 -13.65 10.56 7.68
N ALA A 259 -13.55 11.61 6.85
CA ALA A 259 -14.48 12.72 6.86
C ALA A 259 -15.92 12.27 6.54
N GLY A 260 -16.10 11.41 5.52
CA GLY A 260 -17.42 10.86 5.17
C GLY A 260 -18.07 10.06 6.31
N HIS A 261 -17.27 9.45 7.18
CA HIS A 261 -17.72 8.73 8.38
C HIS A 261 -17.71 9.58 9.65
N LYS A 262 -17.54 10.90 9.53
CA LYS A 262 -17.51 11.88 10.64
C LYS A 262 -16.44 11.59 11.70
N MET A 263 -15.33 10.97 11.31
CA MET A 263 -14.16 10.77 12.17
C MET A 263 -13.25 12.00 12.10
N GLU A 264 -13.72 13.11 12.69
CA GLU A 264 -13.14 14.45 12.54
C GLU A 264 -11.66 14.51 12.92
N GLU A 265 -11.28 13.96 14.08
CA GLU A 265 -9.88 13.97 14.54
C GLU A 265 -8.96 13.16 13.62
N ALA A 266 -9.46 12.06 13.07
CA ALA A 266 -8.70 11.22 12.14
C ALA A 266 -8.46 11.94 10.80
N ALA A 267 -9.50 12.58 10.27
CA ALA A 267 -9.41 13.38 9.04
C ALA A 267 -8.53 14.62 9.24
N ARG A 268 -8.60 15.25 10.42
CA ARG A 268 -7.72 16.35 10.83
C ARG A 268 -6.25 15.94 10.80
N LEU A 269 -5.92 14.78 11.38
CA LEU A 269 -4.56 14.25 11.36
C LEU A 269 -4.05 14.00 9.92
N VAL A 270 -4.90 13.46 9.04
CA VAL A 270 -4.55 13.26 7.63
C VAL A 270 -4.19 14.58 6.95
N ALA A 271 -4.95 15.65 7.21
CA ALA A 271 -4.63 16.98 6.69
C ALA A 271 -3.26 17.48 7.18
N ALA A 272 -2.98 17.37 8.49
CA ALA A 272 -1.69 17.75 9.06
C ALA A 272 -0.54 16.95 8.43
N THR A 273 -0.72 15.64 8.25
CA THR A 273 0.28 14.77 7.60
C THR A 273 0.53 15.13 6.14
N MET A 274 -0.51 15.50 5.38
CA MET A 274 -0.34 16.01 4.01
C MET A 274 0.46 17.32 4.00
N SER A 275 0.23 18.21 4.98
CA SER A 275 0.97 19.46 5.12
C SER A 275 2.47 19.24 5.28
N GLU A 276 2.87 18.27 6.13
CA GLU A 276 4.28 17.89 6.33
C GLU A 276 4.94 17.42 5.01
N ILE A 277 4.22 16.65 4.20
CA ILE A 277 4.70 16.23 2.87
C ILE A 277 4.86 17.44 1.94
N GLY A 278 3.88 18.36 1.95
CA GLY A 278 3.92 19.58 1.15
C GLY A 278 5.07 20.51 1.53
N GLU A 279 5.33 20.67 2.82
CA GLU A 279 6.49 21.41 3.33
C GLU A 279 7.80 20.77 2.85
N GLY A 280 7.97 19.47 3.06
CA GLY A 280 9.15 18.74 2.59
C GLY A 280 9.36 18.81 1.08
N ALA A 281 8.28 18.94 0.29
CA ALA A 281 8.33 19.19 -1.15
C ALA A 281 8.78 20.62 -1.47
N ALA A 282 8.23 21.62 -0.77
CA ALA A 282 8.56 23.03 -0.95
C ALA A 282 10.04 23.30 -0.61
N GLU A 283 10.55 22.72 0.47
CA GLU A 283 11.96 22.81 0.86
C GLU A 283 12.93 22.33 -0.22
N ARG A 284 12.49 21.35 -1.02
CA ARG A 284 13.24 20.75 -2.13
C ARG A 284 12.85 21.29 -3.50
N PHE A 285 12.11 22.40 -3.56
CA PHE A 285 11.66 23.07 -4.79
C PHE A 285 10.87 22.17 -5.75
N ARG A 286 10.06 21.24 -5.21
CA ARG A 286 9.24 20.32 -5.99
C ARG A 286 7.82 20.89 -6.14
N SER A 287 7.57 21.61 -7.24
CA SER A 287 6.26 22.25 -7.48
C SER A 287 5.11 21.25 -7.65
N SER A 288 5.33 20.14 -8.37
CA SER A 288 4.25 19.19 -8.67
C SER A 288 3.67 18.51 -7.41
N PRO A 289 4.48 17.98 -6.47
CA PRO A 289 3.96 17.49 -5.19
C PRO A 289 3.28 18.58 -4.35
N CYS A 290 3.82 19.81 -4.29
CA CYS A 290 3.16 20.92 -3.57
C CYS A 290 1.75 21.20 -4.12
N SER A 291 1.62 21.28 -5.43
CA SER A 291 0.33 21.51 -6.11
C SER A 291 -0.68 20.38 -5.85
N LEU A 292 -0.20 19.12 -5.80
CA LEU A 292 -1.06 17.97 -5.49
C LEU A 292 -1.51 17.97 -4.02
N VAL A 293 -0.59 18.21 -3.08
CA VAL A 293 -0.92 18.36 -1.65
C VAL A 293 -1.94 19.48 -1.47
N ALA A 294 -1.71 20.65 -2.07
CA ALA A 294 -2.61 21.78 -1.94
C ALA A 294 -4.02 21.43 -2.46
N SER A 295 -4.10 20.78 -3.62
CA SER A 295 -5.38 20.36 -4.20
C SER A 295 -6.11 19.34 -3.33
N SER A 296 -5.40 18.37 -2.75
CA SER A 296 -5.95 17.33 -1.87
C SER A 296 -6.44 17.92 -0.54
N LEU A 297 -5.65 18.81 0.07
CA LEU A 297 -6.05 19.56 1.28
C LEU A 297 -7.30 20.41 1.02
N SER A 298 -7.39 21.07 -0.13
CA SER A 298 -8.57 21.88 -0.48
C SER A 298 -9.81 21.04 -0.69
N ALA A 299 -9.69 19.89 -1.36
CA ALA A 299 -10.80 18.96 -1.54
C ALA A 299 -11.29 18.41 -0.20
N LEU A 300 -10.38 18.03 0.70
CA LEU A 300 -10.70 17.58 2.05
C LEU A 300 -11.34 18.70 2.87
N GLY A 301 -10.82 19.92 2.82
CA GLY A 301 -11.34 21.08 3.54
C GLY A 301 -12.74 21.50 3.10
N CYS A 302 -12.99 21.56 1.79
CA CYS A 302 -14.33 21.82 1.25
C CYS A 302 -15.33 20.74 1.68
N ARG A 303 -14.92 19.47 1.62
CA ARG A 303 -15.76 18.35 2.07
C ARG A 303 -16.05 18.41 3.56
N ALA A 304 -15.03 18.71 4.38
CA ALA A 304 -15.18 18.86 5.82
C ALA A 304 -16.14 20.01 6.15
N ALA A 305 -16.02 21.16 5.48
CA ALA A 305 -16.95 22.28 5.62
C ALA A 305 -18.39 21.88 5.25
N ASP A 306 -18.58 21.17 4.14
CA ASP A 306 -19.88 20.66 3.71
C ASP A 306 -20.54 19.69 4.69
N LEU A 307 -19.72 18.94 5.44
CA LEU A 307 -20.18 17.99 6.45
C LEU A 307 -20.27 18.60 7.85
N GLY A 308 -19.90 19.88 8.02
CA GLY A 308 -19.86 20.55 9.33
C GLY A 308 -18.74 20.08 10.26
N LEU A 309 -17.66 19.51 9.71
CA LEU A 309 -16.48 19.07 10.45
C LEU A 309 -15.50 20.24 10.61
N ALA A 310 -15.85 21.16 11.52
CA ALA A 310 -15.17 22.43 11.69
C ALA A 310 -13.66 22.29 11.96
N ALA A 311 -13.25 21.37 12.84
CA ALA A 311 -11.84 21.21 13.20
C ALA A 311 -11.01 20.64 12.04
N THR A 312 -11.57 19.72 11.24
CA THR A 312 -10.88 19.24 10.03
C THR A 312 -10.77 20.35 8.98
N ALA A 313 -11.85 21.10 8.74
CA ALA A 313 -11.84 22.19 7.77
C ALA A 313 -10.88 23.33 8.19
N GLU A 314 -10.86 23.68 9.46
CA GLU A 314 -9.91 24.63 10.05
C GLU A 314 -8.47 24.18 9.85
N GLU A 315 -8.15 22.92 10.19
CA GLU A 315 -6.81 22.35 10.01
C GLU A 315 -6.36 22.35 8.54
N THR A 316 -7.27 22.07 7.59
CA THR A 316 -6.92 22.14 6.17
C THR A 316 -6.62 23.57 5.71
N ALA A 317 -7.35 24.57 6.21
CA ALA A 317 -7.09 25.99 5.93
C ALA A 317 -5.78 26.46 6.59
N TYR A 318 -5.50 25.99 7.81
CA TYR A 318 -4.22 26.24 8.48
C TYR A 318 -3.05 25.61 7.71
N SER A 319 -3.15 24.32 7.39
CA SER A 319 -2.14 23.54 6.63
C SER A 319 -1.84 24.16 5.26
N LEU A 320 -2.87 24.58 4.53
CA LEU A 320 -2.68 25.31 3.26
C LEU A 320 -2.00 26.67 3.45
N GLY A 321 -2.34 27.42 4.50
CA GLY A 321 -1.66 28.67 4.83
C GLY A 321 -0.18 28.47 5.08
N TYR A 322 0.16 27.43 5.85
CA TYR A 322 1.53 27.05 6.15
C TYR A 322 2.30 26.62 4.90
N LEU A 323 1.72 25.74 4.07
CA LEU A 323 2.28 25.36 2.77
C LEU A 323 2.46 26.58 1.86
N GLY A 324 1.48 27.48 1.82
CA GLY A 324 1.49 28.73 1.06
C GLY A 324 2.67 29.62 1.43
N ALA A 325 2.90 29.80 2.72
CA ALA A 325 4.06 30.55 3.22
C ALA A 325 5.38 29.90 2.77
N ALA A 326 5.50 28.58 2.90
CA ALA A 326 6.69 27.84 2.48
C ALA A 326 6.96 28.00 0.97
N VAL A 327 5.96 27.82 0.11
CA VAL A 327 6.13 27.97 -1.36
C VAL A 327 6.41 29.42 -1.77
N ALA A 328 5.83 30.41 -1.08
CA ALA A 328 6.10 31.82 -1.32
C ALA A 328 7.55 32.20 -0.96
N GLN A 329 8.05 31.76 0.20
CA GLN A 329 9.43 31.96 0.63
C GLN A 329 10.47 31.38 -0.36
N ARG A 330 10.09 30.31 -1.07
CA ARG A 330 10.91 29.67 -2.09
C ARG A 330 10.71 30.22 -3.50
N GLY A 331 9.90 31.27 -3.65
CA GLY A 331 9.66 31.93 -4.95
C GLY A 331 8.84 31.09 -5.94
N MET A 332 8.09 30.10 -5.46
CA MET A 332 7.32 29.17 -6.31
C MET A 332 5.97 29.77 -6.72
N GLN A 333 6.03 30.72 -7.66
CA GLN A 333 4.91 31.58 -8.08
C GLN A 333 3.59 30.84 -8.36
N ASP A 334 3.62 29.81 -9.20
CA ASP A 334 2.41 29.08 -9.60
C ASP A 334 1.77 28.34 -8.43
N SER A 335 2.59 27.69 -7.59
CA SER A 335 2.12 27.01 -6.38
C SER A 335 1.54 28.00 -5.37
N THR A 336 2.16 29.17 -5.18
CA THR A 336 1.65 30.24 -4.32
C THR A 336 0.28 30.73 -4.79
N ARG A 337 0.13 31.02 -6.09
CA ARG A 337 -1.14 31.44 -6.69
C ARG A 337 -2.23 30.37 -6.48
N GLN A 338 -1.88 29.10 -6.71
CA GLN A 338 -2.80 27.99 -6.53
C GLN A 338 -3.25 27.86 -5.08
N VAL A 339 -2.32 27.94 -4.11
CA VAL A 339 -2.66 27.87 -2.68
C VAL A 339 -3.59 29.00 -2.26
N ALA A 340 -3.35 30.24 -2.72
CA ALA A 340 -4.23 31.37 -2.43
C ALA A 340 -5.67 31.12 -2.90
N ALA A 341 -5.86 30.68 -4.15
CA ALA A 341 -7.18 30.38 -4.71
C ALA A 341 -7.88 29.22 -3.96
N LEU A 342 -7.11 28.19 -3.58
CA LEU A 342 -7.63 27.04 -2.84
C LEU A 342 -8.03 27.38 -1.40
N LEU A 343 -7.30 28.30 -0.74
CA LEU A 343 -7.68 28.87 0.56
C LEU A 343 -8.99 29.67 0.46
N GLY A 344 -9.09 30.54 -0.55
CA GLY A 344 -10.31 31.30 -0.84
C GLY A 344 -11.51 30.38 -1.00
N ARG A 345 -11.37 29.29 -1.77
CA ARG A 345 -12.41 28.28 -1.97
C ARG A 345 -12.88 27.62 -0.67
N ILE A 346 -11.98 27.23 0.23
CA ILE A 346 -12.36 26.65 1.53
C ILE A 346 -13.10 27.70 2.38
N GLY A 347 -12.58 28.92 2.44
CA GLY A 347 -13.19 30.02 3.19
C GLY A 347 -14.60 30.35 2.72
N ILE A 348 -14.83 30.45 1.42
CA ILE A 348 -16.17 30.72 0.85
C ILE A 348 -17.11 29.57 1.22
N ARG A 349 -16.65 28.33 1.07
CA ARG A 349 -17.46 27.15 1.42
C ARG A 349 -17.80 27.09 2.91
N ALA A 350 -16.87 27.49 3.78
CA ALA A 350 -17.09 27.60 5.21
C ALA A 350 -18.10 28.70 5.56
N ALA A 351 -18.01 29.86 4.91
CA ALA A 351 -18.95 30.97 5.10
C ALA A 351 -20.38 30.57 4.69
N GLU A 352 -20.55 29.89 3.54
CA GLU A 352 -21.84 29.33 3.10
C GLU A 352 -22.46 28.35 4.13
N ARG A 353 -21.64 27.76 4.99
CA ARG A 353 -22.04 26.80 6.02
C ARG A 353 -22.05 27.39 7.43
N ASN A 354 -21.83 28.70 7.58
CA ASN A 354 -21.74 29.42 8.86
C ASN A 354 -20.66 28.83 9.80
N LEU A 355 -19.52 28.42 9.24
CA LEU A 355 -18.37 27.92 9.99
C LEU A 355 -17.36 29.04 10.24
N ASP A 356 -17.75 30.00 11.09
CA ASP A 356 -17.01 31.26 11.28
C ASP A 356 -15.53 31.06 11.67
N LEU A 357 -15.22 30.05 12.49
CA LEU A 357 -13.84 29.72 12.86
C LEU A 357 -13.00 29.32 11.65
N VAL A 358 -13.57 28.53 10.73
CA VAL A 358 -12.90 28.07 9.51
C VAL A 358 -12.74 29.23 8.53
N THR A 359 -13.78 30.05 8.35
CA THR A 359 -13.74 31.26 7.52
C THR A 359 -12.67 32.23 8.03
N ARG A 360 -12.61 32.44 9.35
CA ARG A 360 -11.58 33.25 10.01
C ARG A 360 -10.18 32.66 9.81
N GLN A 361 -10.01 31.35 9.97
CA GLN A 361 -8.72 30.70 9.77
C GLN A 361 -8.25 30.81 8.30
N ALA A 362 -9.15 30.67 7.33
CA ALA A 362 -8.84 30.88 5.91
C ALA A 362 -8.39 32.33 5.64
N LEU A 363 -9.07 33.32 6.22
CA LEU A 363 -8.66 34.73 6.14
C LEU A 363 -7.30 34.96 6.78
N ILE A 364 -7.05 34.44 7.99
CA ILE A 364 -5.75 34.54 8.67
C ILE A 364 -4.64 33.94 7.80
N SER A 365 -4.87 32.76 7.22
CA SER A 365 -3.95 32.10 6.31
C SER A 365 -3.66 32.94 5.05
N LEU A 366 -4.68 33.56 4.46
CA LEU A 366 -4.52 34.46 3.30
C LEU A 366 -3.75 35.74 3.67
N TRP A 367 -4.02 36.36 4.82
CA TRP A 367 -3.28 37.52 5.30
C TRP A 367 -1.80 37.19 5.54
N SER A 368 -1.53 36.04 6.17
CA SER A 368 -0.17 35.55 6.38
C SER A 368 0.54 35.28 5.05
N LEU A 369 -0.14 34.64 4.10
CA LEU A 369 0.37 34.41 2.75
C LEU A 369 0.67 35.73 2.02
N GLY A 370 -0.22 36.71 2.13
CA GLY A 370 -0.05 38.05 1.55
C GLY A 370 1.20 38.75 2.06
N ALA A 371 1.49 38.64 3.36
CA ALA A 371 2.74 39.14 3.94
C ALA A 371 3.98 38.46 3.31
N GLN A 372 3.96 37.13 3.16
CA GLN A 372 5.07 36.39 2.52
C GLN A 372 5.22 36.74 1.03
N VAL A 373 4.10 36.89 0.31
CA VAL A 373 4.09 37.31 -1.10
C VAL A 373 4.63 38.74 -1.24
N CYS A 374 4.29 39.65 -0.34
CA CYS A 374 4.82 41.01 -0.35
C CYS A 374 6.35 41.05 -0.23
N LEU A 375 6.94 40.13 0.55
CA LEU A 375 8.39 40.00 0.72
C LEU A 375 9.07 39.31 -0.46
N HIS A 376 8.53 38.18 -0.92
CA HIS A 376 9.25 37.27 -1.82
C HIS A 376 8.77 37.32 -3.27
N LEU A 377 7.52 37.74 -3.51
CA LEU A 377 6.82 37.66 -4.80
C LEU A 377 5.91 38.88 -5.04
N PRO A 378 6.42 40.13 -4.99
CA PRO A 378 5.57 41.33 -4.98
C PRO A 378 4.66 41.46 -6.21
N GLN A 379 5.06 40.91 -7.36
CA GLN A 379 4.25 40.88 -8.58
C GLN A 379 2.98 40.01 -8.49
N HIS A 380 2.85 39.17 -7.45
CA HIS A 380 1.70 38.28 -7.23
C HIS A 380 0.79 38.74 -6.09
N LEU A 381 1.00 39.95 -5.57
CA LEU A 381 0.21 40.51 -4.47
C LEU A 381 -1.28 40.59 -4.81
N ASP A 382 -1.61 40.98 -6.04
CA ASP A 382 -2.98 41.13 -6.53
C ASP A 382 -3.79 39.83 -6.48
N VAL A 383 -3.12 38.68 -6.61
CA VAL A 383 -3.78 37.38 -6.52
C VAL A 383 -4.31 37.20 -5.10
N VAL A 384 -3.45 37.32 -4.08
CA VAL A 384 -3.86 37.11 -2.68
C VAL A 384 -4.87 38.17 -2.25
N ALA A 385 -4.67 39.43 -2.64
CA ALA A 385 -5.63 40.50 -2.38
C ALA A 385 -7.00 40.22 -3.01
N GLY A 386 -7.04 39.67 -4.23
CA GLY A 386 -8.29 39.30 -4.90
C GLY A 386 -9.05 38.17 -4.19
N GLU A 387 -8.33 37.18 -3.67
CA GLU A 387 -8.93 36.08 -2.90
C GLU A 387 -9.46 36.57 -1.54
N ILE A 388 -8.75 37.49 -0.86
CA ILE A 388 -9.24 38.14 0.37
C ILE A 388 -10.52 38.92 0.08
N GLU A 389 -10.53 39.79 -0.93
CA GLU A 389 -11.73 40.57 -1.30
C GLU A 389 -12.94 39.66 -1.60
N THR A 390 -12.71 38.55 -2.30
CA THR A 390 -13.77 37.60 -2.66
C THR A 390 -14.33 36.89 -1.42
N LEU A 391 -13.45 36.53 -0.48
CA LEU A 391 -13.84 35.91 0.78
C LEU A 391 -14.55 36.91 1.71
N GLU A 392 -14.06 38.16 1.81
CA GLU A 392 -14.69 39.23 2.59
C GLU A 392 -16.12 39.55 2.12
N ARG A 393 -16.39 39.47 0.81
CA ARG A 393 -17.77 39.62 0.28
C ARG A 393 -18.71 38.50 0.71
N SER A 394 -18.16 37.33 1.04
CA SER A 394 -18.93 36.14 1.43
C SER A 394 -19.06 36.01 2.96
N ALA A 395 -18.23 36.73 3.72
CA ALA A 395 -18.13 36.66 5.17
C ALA A 395 -18.75 37.89 5.85
N ASP A 396 -18.97 37.78 7.17
CA ASP A 396 -19.31 38.94 8.00
C ASP A 396 -18.13 39.94 8.02
N GLN A 397 -18.44 41.22 7.88
CA GLN A 397 -17.46 42.31 7.90
C GLN A 397 -16.67 42.34 9.22
N ASP A 398 -17.30 42.04 10.35
CA ASP A 398 -16.63 41.99 11.65
C ASP A 398 -15.65 40.81 11.73
N LEU A 399 -15.98 39.70 11.06
CA LEU A 399 -15.10 38.54 10.95
C LEU A 399 -13.86 38.88 10.11
N ALA A 400 -14.03 39.60 9.00
CA ALA A 400 -12.92 40.04 8.16
C ALA A 400 -11.91 40.90 8.94
N VAL A 401 -12.40 41.90 9.67
CA VAL A 401 -11.57 42.80 10.47
C VAL A 401 -10.85 42.04 11.58
N SER A 402 -11.57 41.20 12.34
CA SER A 402 -10.99 40.44 13.44
C SER A 402 -9.97 39.40 12.98
N SER A 403 -10.15 38.82 11.78
CA SER A 403 -9.20 37.88 11.18
C SER A 403 -7.86 38.55 10.90
N TYR A 404 -7.85 39.73 10.27
CA TYR A 404 -6.63 40.51 10.09
C TYR A 404 -5.97 40.83 11.44
N LEU A 405 -6.75 41.22 12.45
CA LEU A 405 -6.19 41.55 13.77
C LEU A 405 -5.50 40.36 14.46
N SER A 406 -5.92 39.15 14.11
CA SER A 406 -5.44 37.88 14.67
C SER A 406 -4.25 37.30 13.90
N ALA A 407 -3.97 37.80 12.69
CA ALA A 407 -2.84 37.34 11.91
C ALA A 407 -1.51 37.69 12.61
N PRO A 408 -0.47 36.84 12.52
CA PRO A 408 0.83 37.10 13.13
C PRO A 408 1.42 38.45 12.67
N ARG A 409 1.63 39.37 13.62
CA ARG A 409 2.10 40.72 13.32
C ARG A 409 3.53 40.74 12.81
N SER A 410 3.73 41.38 11.68
CA SER A 410 5.04 41.61 11.07
C SER A 410 4.99 42.89 10.22
N GLN A 411 6.15 43.49 9.95
CA GLN A 411 6.21 44.66 9.06
C GLN A 411 5.65 44.32 7.67
N ALA A 412 5.95 43.12 7.17
CA ALA A 412 5.44 42.62 5.89
C ALA A 412 3.91 42.54 5.83
N LEU A 413 3.25 42.18 6.94
CA LEU A 413 1.79 42.16 7.02
C LEU A 413 1.21 43.57 6.93
N GLU A 414 1.83 44.56 7.57
CA GLU A 414 1.40 45.95 7.48
C GLU A 414 1.64 46.53 6.09
N ASP A 415 2.79 46.25 5.48
CA ASP A 415 3.10 46.66 4.10
C ASP A 415 2.10 46.05 3.10
N PHE A 416 1.76 44.77 3.27
CA PHE A 416 0.73 44.11 2.48
C PHE A 416 -0.65 44.75 2.70
N ARG A 417 -1.02 45.10 3.94
CA ARG A 417 -2.28 45.76 4.25
C ARG A 417 -2.41 47.13 3.61
N VAL A 418 -1.33 47.93 3.58
CA VAL A 418 -1.34 49.24 2.93
C VAL A 418 -1.65 49.07 1.45
N ARG A 419 -0.94 48.17 0.76
CA ARG A 419 -1.15 47.89 -0.66
C ARG A 419 -2.54 47.30 -0.94
N TYR A 420 -3.04 46.43 -0.06
CA TYR A 420 -4.40 45.91 -0.13
C TYR A 420 -5.43 47.03 -0.12
N LYS A 421 -5.32 47.98 0.83
CA LYS A 421 -6.25 49.12 0.93
C LYS A 421 -6.17 50.04 -0.29
N GLU A 422 -4.98 50.34 -0.77
CA GLU A 422 -4.79 51.17 -1.97
C GLU A 422 -5.51 50.55 -3.18
N ARG A 423 -5.39 49.23 -3.36
CA ARG A 423 -6.07 48.47 -4.40
C ARG A 423 -7.58 48.42 -4.24
N SER A 424 -8.08 48.17 -3.02
CA SER A 424 -9.52 48.17 -2.79
C SER A 424 -10.14 49.55 -3.06
N GLN A 425 -9.44 50.64 -2.75
CA GLN A 425 -9.87 52.00 -3.07
C GLN A 425 -9.84 52.30 -4.57
N SER A 426 -8.83 51.83 -5.31
CA SER A 426 -8.79 52.00 -6.77
C SER A 426 -9.96 51.28 -7.45
N ASN A 427 -10.29 50.07 -7.01
CA ASN A 427 -11.41 49.29 -7.56
C ASN A 427 -12.77 49.95 -7.32
N VAL A 428 -12.97 50.58 -6.15
CA VAL A 428 -14.20 51.34 -5.86
C VAL A 428 -14.32 52.58 -6.76
N ASN A 429 -13.22 53.31 -6.97
CA ASN A 429 -13.21 54.51 -7.81
C ASN A 429 -13.44 54.19 -9.30
N GLU A 430 -12.96 53.04 -9.79
CA GLU A 430 -13.23 52.59 -11.17
C GLU A 430 -14.68 52.15 -11.36
N GLY A 431 -15.27 51.47 -10.36
CA GLY A 431 -16.67 51.06 -10.40
C GLY A 431 -17.67 52.23 -10.46
N ASP A 432 -17.36 53.36 -9.82
CA ASP A 432 -18.23 54.55 -9.79
C ASP A 432 -18.16 55.37 -11.09
N LYS A 433 -16.96 55.47 -11.69
CA LYS A 433 -16.78 56.13 -13.01
C LYS A 433 -17.52 55.42 -14.13
N GLY A 434 -17.69 54.09 -14.03
CA GLY A 434 -18.44 53.31 -15.02
C GLY A 434 -19.97 53.54 -15.00
N LYS A 435 -20.53 54.07 -13.90
CA LYS A 435 -21.99 54.27 -13.76
C LYS A 435 -22.48 55.68 -14.14
N GLY A 436 -21.58 56.66 -14.28
CA GLY A 436 -21.93 58.05 -14.56
C GLY A 436 -22.09 58.44 -16.04
N HIS A 437 -22.01 57.50 -16.98
CA HIS A 437 -22.10 57.75 -18.43
C HIS A 437 -23.15 56.87 -19.14
N GLY A 438 -24.14 56.38 -18.40
CA GLY A 438 -25.32 55.66 -18.94
C GLY A 438 -26.53 56.55 -19.05
#